data_AF-A0A0B7A794-F1
#
_entry.id   AF-A0A0B7A794-F1
#
_cell.length_a   1.000
_cell.length_b   1.000
_cell.length_c   1.000
_cell.angle_alpha   90.00
_cell.angle_beta   90.00
_cell.angle_gamma   90.00
#
_symmetry.space_group_name_H-M   'P 1'
#
loop_
_entity.id
_entity.type
_entity.pdbx_description
1 polymer ?
#
loop_
_entity_poly.entity_id
_entity_poly.type
_entity_poly.pdbx_seq_one_letter_code
_entity_poly.pdbx_strand_id
1 'polypeptide(L)'
;MKSHFDLHSKNQLIENVRRMREIQRRCKQREAEGQECVKVLWKSQKYSNVESKIKQDAQNPEAPRPRSSQFLRAHSRAGPPVKLQSRPCSPDISDKMTVPPASSAGDVKLIRNNFDFIKVNGINAKRTTLQRPLSASALDNHKKRQDELLSQHHIGEIPGYLNQRKKQWQKDEEHRIVNTPDPTMPVGHRQLPENERRETLDLLKKKQDDVIGQIQRLPIGADTVRVKLQRQSMEKQLTEIEEAIKIFSRPKVFVRIDT
;
A
#
# COMPACT_ATOMS: atom_id res chain seq x y z
N MET A 1 -93.75 -13.78 5.70
CA MET A 1 -92.49 -13.47 5.02
C MET A 1 -91.34 -13.86 5.95
N LYS A 2 -90.67 -14.99 5.71
CA LYS A 2 -89.53 -15.43 6.53
C LYS A 2 -88.25 -14.93 5.85
N SER A 3 -87.63 -13.89 6.40
CA SER A 3 -86.35 -13.36 5.93
C SER A 3 -85.20 -14.21 6.47
N HIS A 4 -84.61 -15.03 5.62
CA HIS A 4 -83.39 -15.78 5.91
C HIS A 4 -82.17 -14.85 5.69
N PHE A 5 -81.81 -14.07 6.71
CA PHE A 5 -80.55 -13.31 6.70
C PHE A 5 -79.45 -14.17 7.33
N ASP A 6 -78.74 -14.90 6.47
CA ASP A 6 -77.51 -15.61 6.82
C ASP A 6 -76.36 -14.61 6.99
N LEU A 7 -76.17 -14.12 8.21
CA LEU A 7 -74.96 -13.42 8.61
C LEU A 7 -73.85 -14.44 8.87
N HIS A 8 -73.25 -14.97 7.80
CA HIS A 8 -71.98 -15.68 7.89
C HIS A 8 -70.89 -14.67 8.27
N SER A 9 -70.66 -14.50 9.57
CA SER A 9 -69.49 -13.79 10.07
C SER A 9 -68.24 -14.49 9.55
N LYS A 10 -67.59 -13.91 8.54
CA LYS A 10 -66.36 -14.45 7.96
C LYS A 10 -65.36 -14.59 9.10
N ASN A 11 -64.98 -15.83 9.36
CA ASN A 11 -64.07 -16.16 10.46
C ASN A 11 -62.66 -15.74 10.05
N GLN A 12 -62.32 -14.47 10.29
CA GLN A 12 -61.08 -13.79 9.88
C GLN A 12 -59.83 -14.58 10.30
N LEU A 13 -59.90 -15.31 11.41
CA LEU A 13 -58.85 -16.19 11.89
C LEU A 13 -58.56 -17.34 10.91
N ILE A 14 -59.60 -17.98 10.40
CA ILE A 14 -59.48 -19.08 9.43
C ILE A 14 -58.97 -18.53 8.10
N GLU A 15 -59.45 -17.36 7.68
CA GLU A 15 -59.01 -16.68 6.46
C GLU A 15 -57.53 -16.27 6.53
N ASN A 16 -57.08 -15.73 7.67
CA ASN A 16 -55.68 -15.40 7.92
C ASN A 16 -54.79 -16.65 7.92
N VAL A 17 -55.21 -17.74 8.55
CA VAL A 17 -54.46 -19.01 8.52
C VAL A 17 -54.39 -19.56 7.10
N ARG A 18 -55.47 -19.49 6.33
CA ARG A 18 -55.49 -19.92 4.92
C ARG A 18 -54.55 -19.08 4.07
N ARG A 19 -54.59 -17.75 4.23
CA ARG A 19 -53.69 -16.79 3.57
C ARG A 19 -52.23 -17.02 3.92
N MET A 20 -51.91 -17.28 5.19
CA MET A 20 -50.55 -17.59 5.64
C MET A 20 -50.03 -18.88 4.99
N ARG A 21 -50.84 -19.94 4.96
CA ARG A 21 -50.47 -21.22 4.31
C ARG A 21 -50.32 -21.08 2.80
N GLU A 22 -51.09 -20.21 2.17
CA GLU A 22 -51.01 -19.93 0.74
C GLU A 22 -49.75 -19.12 0.39
N ILE A 23 -49.39 -18.13 1.20
CA ILE A 23 -48.12 -17.40 1.10
C ILE A 23 -46.93 -18.36 1.24
N GLN A 24 -46.95 -19.25 2.23
CA GLN A 24 -45.89 -20.25 2.43
C GLN A 24 -45.75 -21.19 1.22
N ARG A 25 -46.87 -21.69 0.67
CA ARG A 25 -46.87 -22.51 -0.55
C ARG A 25 -46.26 -21.75 -1.73
N ARG A 26 -46.69 -20.50 -1.95
CA ARG A 26 -46.20 -19.66 -3.04
C ARG A 26 -44.71 -19.34 -2.92
N CYS A 27 -44.20 -19.09 -1.71
CA CYS A 27 -42.77 -18.89 -1.49
C CYS A 27 -41.97 -20.16 -1.77
N LYS A 28 -42.42 -21.32 -1.27
CA LYS A 28 -41.76 -22.61 -1.52
C LYS A 28 -41.75 -22.98 -3.01
N GLN A 29 -42.84 -22.67 -3.72
CA GLN A 29 -42.94 -22.88 -5.16
C GLN A 29 -42.00 -21.93 -5.93
N ARG A 30 -41.91 -20.66 -5.51
CA ARG A 30 -40.96 -19.69 -6.08
C ARG A 30 -39.49 -20.00 -5.75
N GLU A 31 -39.18 -20.64 -4.63
CA GLU A 31 -37.84 -21.17 -4.32
C GLU A 31 -37.49 -22.39 -5.18
N ALA A 32 -38.47 -23.27 -5.46
CA ALA A 32 -38.30 -24.41 -6.36
C ALA A 32 -38.18 -23.98 -7.84
N GLU A 33 -38.93 -22.96 -8.26
CA GLU A 33 -38.82 -22.33 -9.59
C GLU A 33 -37.57 -21.44 -9.69
N GLY A 34 -37.18 -20.80 -8.58
CA GLY A 34 -36.07 -19.85 -8.45
C GLY A 34 -34.69 -20.48 -8.25
N GLN A 35 -34.54 -21.75 -8.62
CA GLN A 35 -33.24 -22.38 -8.80
C GLN A 35 -32.73 -22.19 -10.24
N GLU A 36 -33.05 -21.06 -10.88
CA GLU A 36 -32.18 -20.56 -11.94
C GLU A 36 -30.84 -20.20 -11.29
N CYS A 37 -29.79 -20.89 -11.73
CA CYS A 37 -28.43 -20.62 -11.28
C CYS A 37 -28.20 -19.11 -11.29
N VAL A 38 -27.70 -18.58 -10.17
CA VAL A 38 -27.33 -17.16 -9.99
C VAL A 38 -26.75 -16.65 -11.31
N LYS A 39 -27.45 -15.70 -11.94
CA LYS A 39 -27.14 -15.13 -13.27
C LYS A 39 -25.65 -15.18 -13.50
N VAL A 40 -25.22 -16.14 -14.31
CA VAL A 40 -23.81 -16.35 -14.59
C VAL A 40 -23.33 -15.04 -15.21
N LEU A 41 -22.41 -14.35 -14.52
CA LEU A 41 -21.70 -13.20 -15.08
C LEU A 41 -21.33 -13.54 -16.53
N TRP A 42 -21.57 -12.61 -17.45
CA TRP A 42 -21.28 -12.84 -18.87
C TRP A 42 -19.89 -13.49 -19.01
N LYS A 43 -19.84 -14.70 -19.56
CA LYS A 43 -18.58 -15.38 -19.85
C LYS A 43 -18.33 -15.14 -21.32
N SER A 44 -17.30 -14.37 -21.67
CA SER A 44 -16.94 -14.18 -23.07
C SER A 44 -16.64 -15.55 -23.71
N GLN A 45 -17.11 -15.80 -24.93
CA GLN A 45 -16.84 -17.05 -25.68
C GLN A 45 -15.34 -17.39 -25.77
N LYS A 46 -14.47 -16.38 -25.70
CA LYS A 46 -13.01 -16.53 -25.69
C LYS A 46 -12.47 -17.45 -24.57
N TYR A 47 -13.19 -17.57 -23.46
CA TYR A 47 -12.73 -18.31 -22.27
C TYR A 47 -13.68 -19.45 -21.85
N SER A 48 -14.63 -19.87 -22.69
CA SER A 48 -15.58 -20.94 -22.34
C SER A 48 -14.89 -22.30 -22.15
N ASN A 49 -13.83 -22.54 -22.91
CA ASN A 49 -13.12 -23.84 -22.95
C ASN A 49 -11.80 -23.80 -22.17
N VAL A 50 -11.53 -22.74 -21.42
CA VAL A 50 -10.31 -22.62 -20.63
C VAL A 50 -10.56 -23.20 -19.25
N GLU A 51 -9.97 -24.37 -19.00
CA GLU A 51 -10.06 -25.02 -17.70
C GLU A 51 -9.34 -24.20 -16.62
N SER A 52 -9.87 -24.25 -15.39
CA SER A 52 -9.24 -23.59 -14.24
C SER A 52 -7.85 -24.17 -13.97
N LYS A 53 -6.84 -23.32 -13.85
CA LYS A 53 -5.47 -23.74 -13.49
C LYS A 53 -5.41 -24.52 -12.16
N ILE A 54 -6.32 -24.23 -11.23
CA ILE A 54 -6.45 -24.95 -9.96
C ILE A 54 -6.81 -26.43 -10.21
N LYS A 55 -7.63 -26.70 -11.23
CA LYS A 55 -8.01 -28.06 -11.61
C LYS A 55 -6.84 -28.81 -12.25
N GLN A 56 -5.97 -28.10 -12.98
CA GLN A 56 -4.73 -28.66 -13.54
C GLN A 56 -3.73 -29.00 -12.43
N ASP A 57 -3.59 -28.14 -11.41
CA ASP A 57 -2.68 -28.38 -10.28
C ASP A 57 -3.14 -29.54 -9.39
N ALA A 58 -4.44 -29.79 -9.28
CA ALA A 58 -4.99 -30.92 -8.51
C ALA A 58 -4.88 -32.29 -9.22
N GLN A 59 -4.74 -32.29 -10.56
CA GLN A 59 -4.62 -33.52 -11.36
C GLN A 59 -3.16 -33.96 -11.54
N ASN A 60 -2.20 -33.08 -11.30
CA ASN A 60 -0.79 -33.40 -11.44
C ASN A 60 -0.33 -34.28 -10.26
N PRO A 61 0.23 -35.49 -10.50
CA PRO A 61 0.82 -36.27 -9.43
C PRO A 61 1.95 -35.45 -8.80
N GLU A 62 2.00 -35.43 -7.46
CA GLU A 62 3.02 -34.70 -6.71
C GLU A 62 4.40 -35.17 -7.16
N ALA A 63 5.15 -34.29 -7.81
CA ALA A 63 6.42 -34.65 -8.44
C ALA A 63 7.37 -35.23 -7.37
N PRO A 64 8.04 -36.38 -7.62
CA PRO A 64 8.97 -36.95 -6.67
C PRO A 64 10.07 -35.92 -6.39
N ARG A 65 10.20 -35.56 -5.10
CA ARG A 65 11.12 -34.49 -4.67
C ARG A 65 12.53 -34.79 -5.17
N PRO A 66 13.16 -33.89 -5.95
CA PRO A 66 14.53 -34.11 -6.40
C PRO A 66 15.44 -34.15 -5.18
N ARG A 67 16.24 -35.21 -5.06
CA ARG A 67 17.35 -35.30 -4.08
C ARG A 67 18.52 -34.40 -4.51
N SER A 68 18.27 -33.12 -4.81
CA SER A 68 19.33 -32.14 -5.05
C SER A 68 19.79 -31.59 -3.71
N SER A 69 20.75 -32.31 -3.12
CA SER A 69 21.32 -32.12 -1.80
C SER A 69 22.28 -30.92 -1.71
N GLN A 70 21.93 -29.73 -2.23
CA GLN A 70 22.87 -28.59 -2.18
C GLN A 70 22.31 -27.16 -2.30
N PHE A 71 21.01 -26.94 -2.08
CA PHE A 71 20.48 -25.58 -1.95
C PHE A 71 20.06 -25.30 -0.51
N LEU A 72 20.45 -24.15 0.04
CA LEU A 72 20.11 -23.75 1.41
C LEU A 72 18.60 -23.57 1.55
N ARG A 73 17.96 -24.46 2.34
CA ARG A 73 16.55 -24.40 2.70
C ARG A 73 16.30 -23.27 3.71
N ALA A 74 15.12 -22.64 3.69
CA ALA A 74 14.70 -21.78 4.79
C ALA A 74 14.86 -22.52 6.13
N HIS A 75 15.48 -21.87 7.12
CA HIS A 75 15.86 -22.44 8.44
C HIS A 75 16.95 -23.53 8.44
N SER A 76 17.63 -23.81 7.32
CA SER A 76 18.75 -24.79 7.30
C SER A 76 20.00 -24.37 8.08
N ARG A 77 20.16 -23.07 8.35
CA ARG A 77 21.24 -22.49 9.17
C ARG A 77 20.79 -22.12 10.58
N ALA A 78 19.54 -22.41 10.95
CA ALA A 78 19.16 -22.34 12.35
C ALA A 78 19.85 -23.52 13.04
N GLY A 79 20.86 -23.24 13.87
CA GLY A 79 21.49 -24.26 14.72
C GLY A 79 20.44 -24.97 15.59
N PRO A 80 20.84 -26.04 16.32
CA PRO A 80 19.95 -26.67 17.29
C PRO A 80 19.32 -25.58 18.15
N PRO A 81 18.01 -25.67 18.49
CA PRO A 81 17.39 -24.67 19.33
C PRO A 81 18.30 -24.48 20.53
N VAL A 82 18.81 -23.26 20.70
CA VAL A 82 19.60 -22.90 21.87
C VAL A 82 18.68 -23.27 23.01
N LYS A 83 19.03 -24.34 23.75
CA LYS A 83 18.44 -24.60 25.05
C LYS A 83 18.87 -23.39 25.86
N LEU A 84 18.06 -22.34 25.83
CA LEU A 84 18.15 -21.25 26.79
C LEU A 84 18.19 -21.99 28.10
N GLN A 85 19.36 -21.95 28.77
CA GLN A 85 19.48 -22.56 30.08
C GLN A 85 18.29 -22.02 30.85
N SER A 86 17.45 -22.94 31.33
CA SER A 86 16.35 -22.62 32.22
C SER A 86 16.92 -21.63 33.21
N ARG A 87 16.41 -20.39 33.18
CA ARG A 87 16.84 -19.36 34.12
C ARG A 87 16.88 -20.00 35.50
N PRO A 88 17.94 -19.77 36.32
CA PRO A 88 17.95 -20.29 37.67
C PRO A 88 16.62 -19.91 38.31
N CYS A 89 15.92 -20.92 38.85
CA CYS A 89 14.69 -20.77 39.60
C CYS A 89 15.03 -20.07 40.92
N SER A 90 15.37 -18.80 40.83
CA SER A 90 15.35 -17.89 41.96
C SER A 90 14.14 -17.00 41.71
N PRO A 91 13.11 -17.05 42.56
CA PRO A 91 11.99 -16.15 42.43
C PRO A 91 12.53 -14.73 42.54
N ASP A 92 12.38 -13.95 41.48
CA ASP A 92 12.51 -12.50 41.56
C ASP A 92 11.28 -12.03 42.36
N ILE A 93 11.48 -11.85 43.68
CA ILE A 93 10.46 -11.36 44.59
C ILE A 93 10.25 -9.90 44.26
N SER A 94 9.48 -9.65 43.20
CA SER A 94 8.89 -8.36 42.96
C SER A 94 7.64 -8.28 43.84
N ASP A 95 7.66 -7.43 44.86
CA ASP A 95 6.51 -7.13 45.74
C ASP A 95 5.34 -6.44 45.02
N LYS A 96 5.37 -6.41 43.68
CA LYS A 96 4.40 -5.71 42.84
C LYS A 96 3.72 -6.75 41.97
N MET A 97 2.68 -7.38 42.50
CA MET A 97 1.84 -8.25 41.69
C MET A 97 1.25 -7.44 40.53
N THR A 98 1.54 -7.84 39.27
CA THR A 98 0.93 -7.23 38.07
C THR A 98 -0.60 -7.38 38.05
N VAL A 99 -1.12 -8.33 38.82
CA VAL A 99 -2.54 -8.60 38.97
C VAL A 99 -2.91 -8.52 40.46
N PRO A 100 -3.96 -7.78 40.84
CA PRO A 100 -4.42 -7.72 42.22
C PRO A 100 -4.70 -9.13 42.78
N PRO A 101 -4.31 -9.44 44.03
CA PRO A 101 -4.52 -10.75 44.65
C PRO A 101 -6.02 -11.06 44.79
N ALA A 102 -6.44 -12.32 44.73
CA ALA A 102 -7.88 -12.68 44.80
C ALA A 102 -8.60 -12.17 46.06
N SER A 103 -7.87 -11.95 47.16
CA SER A 103 -8.35 -11.33 48.40
C SER A 103 -8.61 -9.81 48.29
N SER A 104 -8.05 -9.13 47.28
CA SER A 104 -8.41 -7.74 46.95
C SER A 104 -9.74 -7.62 46.17
N ALA A 105 -10.34 -8.76 45.79
CA ALA A 105 -11.76 -8.82 45.43
C ALA A 105 -12.69 -8.87 46.67
N GLY A 106 -12.15 -8.64 47.87
CA GLY A 106 -12.94 -8.38 49.08
C GLY A 106 -13.66 -7.04 48.95
N ASP A 107 -14.99 -7.11 49.06
CA ASP A 107 -15.94 -6.01 48.81
C ASP A 107 -15.75 -5.31 47.46
N VAL A 108 -16.12 -6.03 46.38
CA VAL A 108 -16.66 -5.35 45.19
C VAL A 108 -17.88 -4.58 45.66
N LYS A 109 -17.69 -3.33 46.09
CA LYS A 109 -18.75 -2.33 46.15
C LYS A 109 -19.19 -2.15 44.71
N LEU A 110 -20.05 -3.05 44.22
CA LEU A 110 -20.91 -2.78 43.09
C LEU A 110 -21.47 -1.41 43.43
N ILE A 111 -21.11 -0.40 42.64
CA ILE A 111 -21.77 0.88 42.70
C ILE A 111 -23.19 0.58 42.16
N ARG A 112 -23.99 -0.12 42.96
CA ARG A 112 -25.44 0.00 42.95
C ARG A 112 -25.65 1.41 43.42
N ASN A 113 -25.49 2.34 42.48
CA ASN A 113 -26.15 3.60 42.60
C ASN A 113 -27.60 3.23 42.95
N ASN A 114 -28.06 3.66 44.12
CA ASN A 114 -29.44 3.44 44.56
C ASN A 114 -30.37 4.35 43.73
N PHE A 115 -30.28 4.23 42.40
CA PHE A 115 -31.15 4.89 41.47
C PHE A 115 -32.45 4.12 41.48
N ASP A 116 -33.50 4.81 41.88
CA ASP A 116 -34.86 4.35 41.66
C ASP A 116 -35.12 4.40 40.14
N PHE A 117 -34.85 3.26 39.48
CA PHE A 117 -35.04 3.12 38.04
C PHE A 117 -36.50 3.35 37.65
N ILE A 118 -37.46 3.15 38.56
CA ILE A 118 -38.87 3.43 38.30
C ILE A 118 -39.07 4.95 38.18
N LYS A 119 -38.48 5.74 39.09
CA LYS A 119 -38.48 7.21 38.98
C LYS A 119 -37.71 7.73 37.78
N VAL A 120 -36.50 7.21 37.53
CA VAL A 120 -35.68 7.63 36.38
C VAL A 120 -36.39 7.33 35.07
N ASN A 121 -36.94 6.12 34.90
CA ASN A 121 -37.70 5.74 33.71
C ASN A 121 -39.00 6.53 33.60
N GLY A 122 -39.68 6.81 34.71
CA GLY A 122 -40.89 7.64 34.73
C GLY A 122 -40.62 9.08 34.32
N ILE A 123 -39.52 9.69 34.80
CA ILE A 123 -39.08 11.02 34.36
C ILE A 123 -38.67 10.99 32.89
N ASN A 124 -37.94 9.95 32.46
CA ASN A 124 -37.50 9.84 31.08
C ASN A 124 -38.69 9.67 30.12
N ALA A 125 -39.66 8.82 30.46
CA ALA A 125 -40.89 8.63 29.68
C ALA A 125 -41.76 9.91 29.61
N LYS A 126 -41.74 10.74 30.65
CA LYS A 126 -42.39 12.06 30.64
C LYS A 126 -41.64 13.09 29.78
N ARG A 127 -40.31 12.99 29.70
CA ARG A 127 -39.44 13.90 28.94
C ARG A 127 -39.23 13.48 27.50
N THR A 128 -39.45 12.21 27.16
CA THR A 128 -39.36 11.72 25.79
C THR A 128 -40.43 12.40 24.95
N THR A 129 -40.02 13.34 24.10
CA THR A 129 -40.91 13.93 23.12
C THR A 129 -41.27 12.85 22.10
N LEU A 130 -42.56 12.53 21.96
CA LEU A 130 -43.04 11.69 20.87
C LEU A 130 -42.62 12.36 19.56
N GLN A 131 -41.66 11.75 18.85
CA GLN A 131 -41.29 12.19 17.52
C GLN A 131 -42.51 11.97 16.63
N ARG A 132 -43.15 13.06 16.22
CA ARG A 132 -44.23 12.97 15.24
C ARG A 132 -43.64 12.39 13.96
N PRO A 133 -44.34 11.48 13.27
CA PRO A 133 -43.92 11.09 11.93
C PRO A 133 -43.78 12.37 11.10
N LEU A 134 -42.72 12.46 10.31
CA LEU A 134 -42.50 13.60 9.42
C LEU A 134 -43.77 13.81 8.58
N SER A 135 -44.22 15.07 8.48
CA SER A 135 -45.33 15.41 7.59
C SER A 135 -45.00 14.98 6.16
N ALA A 136 -46.03 14.75 5.34
CA ALA A 136 -45.83 14.42 3.93
C ALA A 136 -44.93 15.44 3.21
N SER A 137 -45.08 16.73 3.56
CA SER A 137 -44.20 17.81 3.07
C SER A 137 -42.76 17.72 3.57
N ALA A 138 -42.54 17.35 4.85
CA ALA A 138 -41.20 17.15 5.38
C ALA A 138 -40.49 15.94 4.73
N LEU A 139 -41.26 14.90 4.39
CA LEU A 139 -40.76 13.72 3.68
C LEU A 139 -40.37 14.06 2.24
N ASP A 140 -41.19 14.86 1.55
CA ASP A 140 -40.90 15.34 0.19
C ASP A 140 -39.65 16.24 0.16
N ASN A 141 -39.52 17.16 1.12
CA ASN A 141 -38.34 18.01 1.28
C ASN A 141 -37.07 17.20 1.63
N HIS A 142 -37.22 16.06 2.31
CA HIS A 142 -36.10 15.16 2.58
C HIS A 142 -35.67 14.42 1.30
N LYS A 143 -36.63 13.94 0.50
CA LYS A 143 -36.36 13.31 -0.79
C LYS A 143 -35.67 14.28 -1.76
N LYS A 144 -36.19 15.50 -1.91
CA LYS A 144 -35.58 16.54 -2.74
C LYS A 144 -34.13 16.82 -2.35
N ARG A 145 -33.83 16.95 -1.05
CA ARG A 145 -32.45 17.11 -0.56
C ARG A 145 -31.56 15.91 -0.90
N GLN A 146 -32.09 14.70 -0.82
CA GLN A 146 -31.33 13.50 -1.21
C GLN A 146 -31.04 13.49 -2.72
N ASP A 147 -32.03 13.83 -3.54
CA ASP A 147 -31.89 13.90 -5.00
C ASP A 147 -30.92 15.01 -5.42
N GLU A 148 -30.95 16.16 -4.76
CA GLU A 148 -29.99 17.26 -4.94
C GLU A 148 -28.56 16.82 -4.59
N LEU A 149 -28.36 16.13 -3.46
CA LEU A 149 -27.04 15.59 -3.08
C LEU A 149 -26.52 14.55 -4.08
N LEU A 150 -27.39 13.68 -4.58
CA LEU A 150 -27.02 12.69 -5.59
C LEU A 150 -26.69 13.35 -6.93
N SER A 151 -27.37 14.44 -7.28
CA SER A 151 -27.14 15.20 -8.51
C SER A 151 -25.79 15.94 -8.51
N GLN A 152 -25.30 16.34 -7.34
CA GLN A 152 -23.98 16.97 -7.19
C GLN A 152 -22.81 16.00 -7.38
N HIS A 153 -23.04 14.69 -7.17
CA HIS A 153 -22.00 13.68 -7.30
C HIS A 153 -22.01 13.08 -8.72
N HIS A 154 -21.00 13.41 -9.51
CA HIS A 154 -20.82 12.81 -10.83
C HIS A 154 -20.35 11.35 -10.72
N ILE A 155 -21.20 10.43 -11.16
CA ILE A 155 -20.89 9.00 -11.18
C ILE A 155 -19.69 8.75 -12.12
N GLY A 156 -18.68 8.04 -11.61
CA GLY A 156 -17.47 7.71 -12.37
C GLY A 156 -16.31 8.67 -12.14
N GLU A 157 -16.54 9.82 -11.49
CA GLU A 157 -15.44 10.68 -11.07
C GLU A 157 -14.73 10.13 -9.83
N ILE A 158 -13.41 10.31 -9.81
CA ILE A 158 -12.58 9.90 -8.68
C ILE A 158 -12.75 10.95 -7.56
N PRO A 159 -13.10 10.54 -6.33
CA PRO A 159 -13.16 11.45 -5.18
C PRO A 159 -11.91 12.32 -5.03
N GLY A 160 -12.10 13.60 -4.71
CA GLY A 160 -11.02 14.59 -4.67
C GLY A 160 -9.82 14.19 -3.80
N TYR A 161 -10.06 13.49 -2.68
CA TYR A 161 -8.99 13.02 -1.80
C TYR A 161 -8.06 11.98 -2.45
N LEU A 162 -8.57 11.15 -3.37
CA LEU A 162 -7.76 10.19 -4.11
C LEU A 162 -6.88 10.90 -5.14
N ASN A 163 -7.40 11.94 -5.80
CA ASN A 163 -6.62 12.78 -6.70
C ASN A 163 -5.51 13.53 -5.95
N GLN A 164 -5.81 14.06 -4.77
CA GLN A 164 -4.82 14.68 -3.89
C GLN A 164 -3.75 13.68 -3.45
N ARG A 165 -4.14 12.47 -3.06
CA ARG A 165 -3.22 11.40 -2.67
C ARG A 165 -2.28 10.98 -3.81
N LYS A 166 -2.79 10.84 -5.04
CA LYS A 166 -1.96 10.57 -6.22
C LYS A 166 -0.92 11.67 -6.43
N LYS A 167 -1.31 12.93 -6.30
CA LYS A 167 -0.38 14.08 -6.40
C LYS A 167 0.66 14.07 -5.28
N GLN A 168 0.27 13.71 -4.06
CA GLN A 168 1.22 13.56 -2.93
C GLN A 168 2.25 12.48 -3.25
N TRP A 169 1.83 11.29 -3.65
CA TRP A 169 2.75 10.21 -4.03
C TRP A 169 3.68 10.57 -5.17
N GLN A 170 3.21 11.31 -6.18
CA GLN A 170 4.06 11.80 -7.25
C GLN A 170 5.16 12.74 -6.72
N LYS A 171 4.81 13.70 -5.86
CA LYS A 171 5.78 14.61 -5.23
C LYS A 171 6.77 13.86 -4.34
N ASP A 172 6.30 12.92 -3.54
CA ASP A 172 7.14 12.11 -2.65
C ASP A 172 8.13 11.25 -3.45
N GLU A 173 7.69 10.69 -4.58
CA GLU A 173 8.53 9.91 -5.49
C GLU A 173 9.57 10.78 -6.18
N GLU A 174 9.21 11.97 -6.68
CA GLU A 174 10.16 12.94 -7.23
C GLU A 174 11.23 13.31 -6.21
N HIS A 175 10.81 13.61 -4.97
CA HIS A 175 11.71 13.95 -3.88
C HIS A 175 12.64 12.78 -3.51
N ARG A 176 12.11 11.54 -3.55
CA ARG A 176 12.89 10.32 -3.36
C ARG A 176 13.93 10.16 -4.46
N ILE A 177 13.56 10.33 -5.72
CA ILE A 177 14.48 10.20 -6.87
C ILE A 177 15.59 11.24 -6.79
N VAL A 178 15.27 12.49 -6.44
CA VAL A 178 16.26 13.57 -6.26
C VAL A 178 17.23 13.29 -5.11
N ASN A 179 16.72 12.76 -3.99
CA ASN A 179 17.54 12.48 -2.81
C ASN A 179 18.26 11.13 -2.84
N THR A 180 17.85 10.21 -3.71
CA THR A 180 18.53 8.92 -3.84
C THR A 180 19.91 9.18 -4.44
N PRO A 181 21.00 9.00 -3.68
CA PRO A 181 22.33 9.18 -4.22
C PRO A 181 22.55 8.17 -5.34
N ASP A 182 23.21 8.59 -6.41
CA ASP A 182 23.53 7.70 -7.54
C ASP A 182 24.31 6.48 -7.00
N PRO A 183 23.86 5.23 -7.25
CA PRO A 183 24.54 4.03 -6.75
C PRO A 183 25.98 3.89 -7.28
N THR A 184 26.32 4.63 -8.34
CA THR A 184 27.68 4.67 -8.90
C THR A 184 28.59 5.68 -8.20
N MET A 185 28.05 6.56 -7.33
CA MET A 185 28.81 7.60 -6.64
C MET A 185 29.60 7.01 -5.46
N PRO A 186 30.94 7.06 -5.48
CA PRO A 186 31.74 6.57 -4.38
C PRO A 186 31.61 7.46 -3.12
N VAL A 187 31.79 6.86 -1.95
CA VAL A 187 31.72 7.57 -0.65
C VAL A 187 32.77 8.68 -0.59
N GLY A 188 32.41 9.83 0.01
CA GLY A 188 33.31 11.00 0.11
C GLY A 188 33.54 11.75 -1.20
N HIS A 189 32.78 11.43 -2.25
CA HIS A 189 32.82 12.15 -3.52
C HIS A 189 31.50 12.88 -3.77
N ARG A 190 31.58 13.95 -4.57
CA ARG A 190 30.44 14.73 -5.05
C ARG A 190 30.44 14.73 -6.58
N GLN A 191 29.27 14.65 -7.20
CA GLN A 191 29.14 14.86 -8.63
C GLN A 191 29.48 16.30 -9.01
N LEU A 192 30.39 16.47 -9.96
CA LEU A 192 30.74 17.78 -10.51
C LEU A 192 29.56 18.31 -11.36
N PRO A 193 29.08 19.54 -11.10
CA PRO A 193 28.04 20.18 -11.90
C PRO A 193 28.43 20.24 -13.39
N GLU A 194 27.44 20.17 -14.28
CA GLU A 194 27.71 20.10 -15.71
C GLU A 194 28.41 21.36 -16.26
N ASN A 195 28.08 22.53 -15.73
CA ASN A 195 28.70 23.80 -16.15
C ASN A 195 30.20 23.80 -15.83
N GLU A 196 30.57 23.52 -14.58
CA GLU A 196 31.96 23.42 -14.13
C GLU A 196 32.74 22.33 -14.92
N ARG A 197 32.08 21.20 -15.20
CA ARG A 197 32.66 20.12 -16.01
C ARG A 197 32.99 20.60 -17.43
N ARG A 198 32.07 21.30 -18.10
CA ARG A 198 32.27 21.82 -19.46
C ARG A 198 33.36 22.89 -19.49
N GLU A 199 33.37 23.81 -18.55
CA GLU A 199 34.41 24.83 -18.41
C GLU A 199 35.80 24.19 -18.25
N THR A 200 35.91 23.18 -17.39
CA THR A 200 37.16 22.44 -17.17
C THR A 200 37.59 21.69 -18.44
N LEU A 201 36.66 21.06 -19.14
CA LEU A 201 36.93 20.36 -20.41
C LEU A 201 37.48 21.32 -21.47
N ASP A 202 36.88 22.50 -21.61
CA ASP A 202 37.33 23.51 -22.58
C ASP A 202 38.69 24.08 -22.21
N LEU A 203 38.97 24.28 -20.92
CA LEU A 203 40.29 24.68 -20.45
C LEU A 203 41.34 23.62 -20.77
N LEU A 204 41.04 22.34 -20.56
CA LEU A 204 41.95 21.23 -20.87
C LEU A 204 42.24 21.13 -22.37
N LYS A 205 41.24 21.30 -23.23
CA LYS A 205 41.43 21.33 -24.70
C LYS A 205 42.34 22.47 -25.13
N LYS A 206 42.13 23.69 -24.61
CA LYS A 206 43.02 24.83 -24.89
C LYS A 206 44.45 24.53 -24.48
N LYS A 207 44.65 23.95 -23.29
CA LYS A 207 45.99 23.54 -22.84
C LYS A 207 46.60 22.43 -23.69
N GLN A 208 45.80 21.51 -24.18
CA GLN A 208 46.26 20.48 -25.12
C GLN A 208 46.81 21.13 -26.39
N ASP A 209 46.06 22.06 -27.00
CA ASP A 209 46.48 22.80 -28.19
C ASP A 209 47.77 23.62 -27.92
N ASP A 210 47.87 24.26 -26.76
CA ASP A 210 49.07 25.00 -26.36
C ASP A 210 50.32 24.11 -26.26
N VAL A 211 50.20 22.93 -25.64
CA VAL A 211 51.31 21.97 -25.50
C VAL A 211 51.70 21.37 -26.85
N ILE A 212 50.71 21.02 -27.68
CA ILE A 212 50.95 20.57 -29.06
C ILE A 212 51.70 21.66 -29.85
N GLY A 213 51.25 22.91 -29.76
CA GLY A 213 51.92 24.04 -30.39
C GLY A 213 53.35 24.24 -29.87
N GLN A 214 53.62 24.00 -28.59
CA GLN A 214 54.99 24.03 -28.04
C GLN A 214 55.86 22.92 -28.63
N ILE A 215 55.35 21.69 -28.71
CA ILE A 215 56.07 20.56 -29.32
C ILE A 215 56.39 20.84 -30.78
N GLN A 216 55.43 21.42 -31.54
CA GLN A 216 55.60 21.79 -32.94
C GLN A 216 56.64 22.89 -33.16
N ARG A 217 56.88 23.76 -32.17
CA ARG A 217 57.92 24.81 -32.20
C ARG A 217 59.32 24.29 -31.89
N LEU A 218 59.46 23.06 -31.37
CA LEU A 218 60.77 22.48 -31.10
C LEU A 218 61.53 22.21 -32.41
N PRO A 219 62.87 22.33 -32.42
CA PRO A 219 63.68 21.98 -33.58
C PRO A 219 63.46 20.52 -34.01
N ILE A 220 63.45 20.27 -35.32
CA ILE A 220 63.24 18.93 -35.90
C ILE A 220 64.33 17.95 -35.44
N GLY A 221 65.59 18.42 -35.33
CA GLY A 221 66.71 17.64 -34.83
C GLY A 221 66.71 17.58 -33.30
N ALA A 222 66.46 16.41 -32.73
CA ALA A 222 66.53 16.17 -31.29
C ALA A 222 67.97 15.85 -30.84
N ASP A 223 68.97 16.53 -31.34
CA ASP A 223 70.37 16.08 -31.21
C ASP A 223 70.95 16.35 -29.81
N THR A 224 70.47 17.41 -29.15
CA THR A 224 70.91 17.75 -27.79
C THR A 224 70.04 17.07 -26.73
N VAL A 225 70.68 16.57 -25.66
CA VAL A 225 69.98 15.96 -24.51
C VAL A 225 68.92 16.89 -23.95
N ARG A 226 69.19 18.21 -23.92
CA ARG A 226 68.24 19.24 -23.46
C ARG A 226 66.93 19.22 -24.27
N VAL A 227 67.00 19.21 -25.60
CA VAL A 227 65.81 19.20 -26.47
C VAL A 227 65.05 17.89 -26.30
N LYS A 228 65.73 16.75 -26.18
CA LYS A 228 65.11 15.44 -25.91
C LYS A 228 64.31 15.45 -24.59
N LEU A 229 64.93 15.91 -23.51
CA LEU A 229 64.29 15.97 -22.20
C LEU A 229 63.09 16.93 -22.18
N GLN A 230 63.23 18.09 -22.82
CA GLN A 230 62.14 19.06 -22.93
C GLN A 230 60.96 18.48 -23.72
N ARG A 231 61.22 17.82 -24.85
CA ARG A 231 60.19 17.14 -25.64
C ARG A 231 59.49 16.06 -24.83
N GLN A 232 60.25 15.17 -24.18
CA GLN A 232 59.70 14.10 -23.35
C GLN A 232 58.84 14.65 -22.20
N SER A 233 59.25 15.75 -21.57
CA SER A 233 58.46 16.42 -20.54
C SER A 233 57.13 16.94 -21.08
N MET A 234 57.12 17.56 -22.26
CA MET A 234 55.89 18.05 -22.90
C MET A 234 54.98 16.89 -23.34
N GLU A 235 55.54 15.81 -23.89
CA GLU A 235 54.78 14.60 -24.26
C GLU A 235 54.15 13.95 -23.03
N LYS A 236 54.86 13.89 -21.90
CA LYS A 236 54.29 13.42 -20.63
C LYS A 236 53.13 14.31 -20.17
N GLN A 237 53.31 15.64 -20.19
CA GLN A 237 52.23 16.58 -19.87
C GLN A 237 51.03 16.42 -20.82
N LEU A 238 51.28 16.16 -22.11
CA LEU A 238 50.22 15.89 -23.08
C LEU A 238 49.43 14.65 -22.72
N THR A 239 50.10 13.55 -22.33
CA THR A 239 49.41 12.32 -21.89
C THR A 239 48.55 12.56 -20.64
N GLU A 240 49.06 13.32 -19.67
CA GLU A 240 48.30 13.68 -18.45
C GLU A 240 47.05 14.51 -18.80
N ILE A 241 47.17 15.47 -19.73
CA ILE A 241 46.05 16.28 -20.21
C ILE A 241 45.03 15.42 -20.96
N GLU A 242 45.46 14.49 -21.80
CA GLU A 242 44.58 13.59 -22.54
C GLU A 242 43.80 12.65 -21.62
N GLU A 243 44.44 12.12 -20.57
CA GLU A 243 43.76 11.35 -19.53
C GLU A 243 42.72 12.20 -18.79
N ALA A 244 43.05 13.45 -18.46
CA ALA A 244 42.09 14.37 -17.86
C ALA A 244 40.90 14.64 -18.81
N ILE A 245 41.14 14.95 -20.08
CA ILE A 245 40.08 15.15 -21.10
C ILE A 245 39.20 13.89 -21.20
N LYS A 246 39.79 12.70 -21.17
CA LYS A 246 39.05 11.43 -21.17
C LYS A 246 38.14 11.28 -19.95
N ILE A 247 38.54 11.80 -18.79
CA ILE A 247 37.70 11.81 -17.58
C ILE A 247 36.57 12.85 -17.73
N PHE A 248 36.89 14.09 -18.10
CA PHE A 248 35.92 15.19 -18.18
C PHE A 248 34.98 15.14 -19.40
N SER A 249 35.31 14.36 -20.42
CA SER A 249 34.43 14.07 -21.56
C SER A 249 33.26 13.17 -21.20
N ARG A 250 33.33 12.44 -20.07
CA ARG A 250 32.22 11.63 -19.56
C ARG A 250 31.08 12.53 -19.07
N PRO A 251 29.81 12.11 -19.18
CA PRO A 251 28.68 12.92 -18.74
C PRO A 251 28.64 13.11 -17.22
N LYS A 252 29.09 12.11 -16.45
CA LYS A 252 29.14 12.13 -14.99
C LYS A 252 30.60 12.03 -14.52
N VAL A 253 31.02 13.01 -13.73
CA VAL A 253 32.36 13.09 -13.13
C VAL A 253 32.17 13.29 -11.63
N PHE A 254 32.90 12.52 -10.82
CA PHE A 254 32.87 12.62 -9.37
C PHE A 254 34.22 13.14 -8.88
N VAL A 255 34.19 14.12 -7.98
CA VAL A 255 35.38 14.72 -7.40
C VAL A 255 35.38 14.43 -5.90
N ARG A 256 36.56 14.12 -5.35
CA ARG A 256 36.73 13.90 -3.92
C ARG A 256 36.50 15.22 -3.17
N ILE A 257 35.73 15.18 -2.10
CA ILE A 257 35.53 16.35 -1.24
C ILE A 257 36.76 16.42 -0.33
N ASP A 258 37.54 17.48 -0.44
CA ASP A 258 38.64 17.73 0.49
C ASP A 258 38.05 18.24 1.81
N THR A 259 37.87 17.31 2.77
CA THR A 259 37.51 17.60 4.17
C THR A 259 38.75 17.75 5.02
#